data_AF-A0A2M7X9Z4-F1
#
_entry.id   AF-A0A2M7X9Z4-F1
#
_cell.length_a   1.000
_cell.length_b   1.000
_cell.length_c   1.000
_cell.angle_alpha   90.00
_cell.angle_beta   90.00
_cell.angle_gamma   90.00
#
_symmetry.space_group_name_H-M   'P 1'
#
loop_
_entity.id
_entity.type
_entity.pdbx_description
1 polymer ?
#
loop_
_entity_poly.entity_id
_entity_poly.type
_entity_poly.pdbx_seq_one_letter_code
_entity_poly.pdbx_strand_id
1 'polypeptide(L)'
;MNYHRDEDYLKYESLFENIFRKRFKLIKSHSRGGISTVLDIGCSNGVFLDLFAGCETWGIEPSGSGEIARKKGHKIIKDYFENLPAGRQEQLPNDYFDLVILNHTLEHMDNPKKIIEKINILLKKGGIVFIDVPNFGSLLSKILGKKWPYLLPKEHKSQFTKESLTKLLQENGFDILYWES
;
A
#
# COMPACT_ATOMS: atom_id res chain seq x y z
N MET A 1 12.39 10.40 -10.16
CA MET A 1 11.30 10.52 -11.15
C MET A 1 10.03 10.63 -10.33
N ASN A 2 9.36 11.79 -10.34
CA ASN A 2 8.17 12.03 -9.52
C ASN A 2 6.96 11.41 -10.23
N TYR A 3 6.67 10.14 -9.94
CA TYR A 3 5.49 9.46 -10.45
C TYR A 3 4.30 9.77 -9.53
N HIS A 4 3.42 10.68 -9.95
CA HIS A 4 2.17 10.98 -9.27
C HIS A 4 1.06 11.02 -10.31
N ARG A 5 0.06 10.14 -10.17
CA ARG A 5 -1.15 10.10 -11.03
C ARG A 5 -2.31 10.86 -10.40
N ASP A 6 -2.03 11.98 -9.74
CA ASP A 6 -3.02 12.74 -8.98
C ASP A 6 -4.25 13.11 -9.83
N GLU A 7 -4.03 13.51 -11.09
CA GLU A 7 -5.11 13.86 -12.02
C GLU A 7 -6.00 12.66 -12.39
N ASP A 8 -5.42 11.47 -12.57
CA ASP A 8 -6.19 10.25 -12.87
C ASP A 8 -7.04 9.85 -11.67
N TYR A 9 -6.50 9.92 -10.45
CA TYR A 9 -7.24 9.60 -9.23
C TYR A 9 -8.43 10.53 -9.00
N LEU A 10 -8.26 11.83 -9.28
CA LEU A 10 -9.37 12.79 -9.22
C LEU A 10 -10.41 12.57 -10.32
N LYS A 11 -9.96 12.22 -11.53
CA LYS A 11 -10.87 12.02 -12.67
C LYS A 11 -11.67 10.72 -12.59
N TYR A 12 -11.10 9.67 -12.01
CA TYR A 12 -11.67 8.32 -11.97
C TYR A 12 -11.99 7.84 -10.55
N GLU A 13 -12.21 8.76 -9.61
CA GLU A 13 -12.44 8.48 -8.18
C GLU A 13 -13.50 7.38 -7.95
N SER A 14 -14.64 7.43 -8.64
CA SER A 14 -15.72 6.43 -8.50
C SER A 14 -15.35 5.02 -8.99
N LEU A 15 -14.47 4.92 -10.00
CA LEU A 15 -13.94 3.64 -10.44
C LEU A 15 -13.00 3.07 -9.38
N PHE A 16 -12.09 3.89 -8.86
CA PHE A 16 -11.16 3.48 -7.81
C PHE A 16 -11.90 3.09 -6.53
N GLU A 17 -12.93 3.82 -6.14
CA GLU A 17 -13.77 3.50 -4.99
C GLU A 17 -14.37 2.09 -5.08
N ASN A 18 -14.88 1.69 -6.25
CA ASN A 18 -15.41 0.33 -6.44
C ASN A 18 -14.34 -0.75 -6.27
N ILE A 19 -13.12 -0.51 -6.76
CA ILE A 19 -12.01 -1.44 -6.60
C ILE A 19 -11.58 -1.49 -5.12
N PHE A 20 -11.45 -0.33 -4.47
CA PHE A 20 -11.13 -0.24 -3.04
C PHE A 20 -12.19 -0.89 -2.15
N ARG A 21 -13.48 -0.82 -2.50
CA ARG A 21 -14.54 -1.53 -1.78
C ARG A 21 -14.38 -3.05 -1.83
N LYS A 22 -13.88 -3.61 -2.94
CA LYS A 22 -13.55 -5.05 -3.02
C LYS A 22 -12.37 -5.38 -2.12
N ARG A 23 -11.30 -4.60 -2.19
CA ARG A 23 -10.10 -4.77 -1.34
C ARG A 23 -10.44 -4.63 0.15
N PHE A 24 -11.24 -3.64 0.52
CA PHE A 24 -11.74 -3.44 1.87
C PHE A 24 -12.48 -4.68 2.40
N LYS A 25 -13.38 -5.28 1.61
CA LYS A 25 -14.08 -6.51 1.99
C LYS A 25 -13.10 -7.67 2.22
N LEU A 26 -12.12 -7.82 1.34
CA LEU A 26 -11.10 -8.86 1.46
C LEU A 26 -10.24 -8.68 2.72
N ILE A 27 -9.80 -7.46 2.99
CA ILE A 27 -9.07 -7.10 4.22
C ILE A 27 -9.92 -7.48 5.43
N LYS A 28 -11.17 -7.01 5.49
CA LYS A 28 -12.07 -7.27 6.62
C LYS A 28 -12.36 -8.76 6.83
N SER A 29 -12.41 -9.59 5.78
CA SER A 29 -12.66 -11.03 5.93
C SER A 29 -11.45 -11.81 6.46
N HIS A 30 -10.25 -11.23 6.42
CA HIS A 30 -9.01 -11.87 6.87
C HIS A 30 -8.38 -11.21 8.11
N SER A 31 -8.88 -10.04 8.53
CA SER A 31 -8.54 -9.45 9.83
C SER A 31 -9.18 -10.25 10.97
N ARG A 32 -8.36 -10.97 11.73
CA ARG A 32 -8.83 -11.75 12.90
C ARG A 32 -9.19 -10.87 14.10
N GLY A 33 -8.65 -9.64 14.15
CA GLY A 33 -8.99 -8.61 15.13
C GLY A 33 -9.77 -7.45 14.50
N GLY A 34 -10.27 -6.55 15.35
CA GLY A 34 -10.76 -5.25 14.90
C GLY A 34 -9.64 -4.46 14.22
N ILE A 35 -10.01 -3.60 13.27
CA ILE A 35 -9.10 -2.61 12.70
C ILE A 35 -9.50 -1.28 13.33
N SER A 36 -8.57 -0.59 13.96
CA SER A 36 -8.80 0.73 14.57
C SER A 36 -7.74 1.74 14.14
N THR A 37 -6.53 1.31 13.78
CA THR A 37 -5.47 2.16 13.24
C THR A 37 -5.00 1.66 11.88
N VAL A 38 -5.11 2.51 10.85
CA VAL A 38 -4.76 2.19 9.46
C VAL A 38 -3.70 3.14 8.94
N LEU A 39 -2.69 2.61 8.26
CA LEU A 39 -1.72 3.38 7.48
C LEU A 39 -1.82 3.01 6.00
N ASP A 40 -2.01 3.99 5.13
CA ASP A 40 -1.94 3.82 3.68
C ASP A 40 -0.70 4.54 3.12
N ILE A 41 0.23 3.78 2.55
CA ILE A 41 1.47 4.30 2.00
C ILE A 41 1.26 4.56 0.51
N GLY A 42 1.36 5.82 0.08
CA GLY A 42 0.93 6.26 -1.24
C GLY A 42 -0.58 6.51 -1.30
N CYS A 43 -1.16 7.13 -0.25
CA CYS A 43 -2.61 7.23 -0.07
C CYS A 43 -3.32 8.18 -1.05
N SER A 44 -2.58 8.95 -1.84
CA SER A 44 -3.11 9.98 -2.73
C SER A 44 -4.12 10.89 -2.02
N ASN A 45 -5.31 11.08 -2.60
CA ASN A 45 -6.41 11.89 -2.08
C ASN A 45 -7.26 11.20 -0.98
N GLY A 46 -6.84 10.04 -0.48
CA GLY A 46 -7.43 9.39 0.70
C GLY A 46 -8.68 8.53 0.44
N VAL A 47 -9.06 8.27 -0.81
CA VAL A 47 -10.29 7.52 -1.14
C VAL A 47 -10.31 6.11 -0.53
N PHE A 48 -9.16 5.45 -0.42
CA PHE A 48 -9.11 4.15 0.24
C PHE A 48 -9.25 4.27 1.76
N LEU A 49 -8.65 5.30 2.36
CA LEU A 49 -8.78 5.61 3.79
C LEU A 49 -10.23 5.97 4.18
N ASP A 50 -11.00 6.62 3.31
CA ASP A 50 -12.41 6.94 3.51
C ASP A 50 -13.28 5.70 3.84
N LEU A 51 -12.89 4.51 3.35
CA LEU A 51 -13.62 3.27 3.63
C LEU A 51 -13.45 2.77 5.07
N PHE A 52 -12.46 3.26 5.80
CA PHE A 52 -12.18 2.91 7.20
C PHE A 52 -12.78 3.91 8.18
N ALA A 53 -13.99 4.41 7.88
CA ALA A 53 -14.73 5.30 8.77
C ALA A 53 -14.82 4.75 10.21
N GLY A 54 -14.56 5.60 11.19
CA GLY A 54 -14.47 5.23 12.61
C GLY A 54 -13.11 4.69 13.06
N CYS A 55 -12.17 4.45 12.13
CA CYS A 55 -10.78 4.17 12.46
C CYS A 55 -9.96 5.47 12.49
N GLU A 56 -8.85 5.45 13.23
CA GLU A 56 -7.78 6.41 13.05
C GLU A 56 -7.01 6.07 11.78
N THR A 57 -6.95 7.00 10.83
CA THR A 57 -6.40 6.79 9.49
C THR A 57 -5.21 7.71 9.24
N TRP A 58 -4.12 7.09 8.80
CA TRP A 58 -2.86 7.74 8.44
C TRP A 58 -2.56 7.51 6.97
N GLY A 59 -1.98 8.53 6.33
CA GLY A 59 -1.56 8.47 4.95
C GLY A 59 -0.16 9.05 4.77
N ILE A 60 0.62 8.45 3.88
CA ILE A 60 1.94 8.98 3.47
C ILE A 60 1.86 9.27 1.99
N GLU A 61 1.93 10.55 1.64
CA GLU A 61 1.78 11.00 0.26
C GLU A 61 2.66 12.24 0.03
N PRO A 62 3.74 12.13 -0.77
CA PRO A 62 4.62 13.27 -1.05
C PRO A 62 3.97 14.34 -1.94
N SER A 63 2.94 14.00 -2.73
CA SER A 63 2.31 14.91 -3.69
C SER A 63 1.33 15.91 -3.04
N GLY A 64 0.75 16.79 -3.86
CA GLY A 64 -0.28 17.73 -3.42
C GLY A 64 -1.62 17.05 -3.07
N SER A 65 -1.87 15.84 -3.57
CA SER A 65 -3.12 15.10 -3.33
C SER A 65 -3.33 14.77 -1.84
N GLY A 66 -2.24 14.61 -1.08
CA GLY A 66 -2.30 14.42 0.38
C GLY A 66 -3.00 15.56 1.13
N GLU A 67 -3.02 16.78 0.59
CA GLU A 67 -3.79 17.89 1.20
C GLU A 67 -5.30 17.65 1.13
N ILE A 68 -5.77 16.96 0.08
CA ILE A 68 -7.18 16.59 -0.07
C ILE A 68 -7.53 15.54 0.99
N ALA A 69 -6.69 14.51 1.14
CA ALA A 69 -6.85 13.50 2.19
C ALA A 69 -6.85 14.12 3.60
N ARG A 70 -5.98 15.11 3.83
CA ARG A 70 -5.94 15.85 5.10
C ARG A 70 -7.24 16.61 5.37
N LYS A 71 -7.81 17.28 4.35
CA LYS A 71 -9.10 17.97 4.46
C LYS A 71 -10.28 17.03 4.76
N LYS A 72 -10.18 15.76 4.36
CA LYS A 72 -11.14 14.70 4.70
C LYS A 72 -11.00 14.20 6.15
N GLY A 73 -9.96 14.63 6.88
CA GLY A 73 -9.74 14.29 8.29
C GLY A 73 -8.66 13.23 8.55
N HIS A 74 -7.95 12.78 7.52
CA HIS A 74 -6.85 11.81 7.68
C HIS A 74 -5.57 12.48 8.22
N LYS A 75 -4.77 11.73 8.98
CA LYS A 75 -3.43 12.16 9.42
C LYS A 75 -2.43 11.96 8.29
N ILE A 76 -2.02 13.04 7.61
CA ILE A 76 -1.17 12.95 6.41
C ILE A 76 0.26 13.42 6.70
N ILE A 77 1.23 12.54 6.42
CA ILE A 77 2.66 12.85 6.37
C ILE A 77 3.04 13.10 4.91
N LYS A 78 3.50 14.32 4.60
CA LYS A 78 3.89 14.72 3.25
C LYS A 78 5.37 14.43 3.00
N ASP A 79 5.69 13.17 2.75
CA ASP A 79 7.05 12.70 2.44
C ASP A 79 6.99 11.36 1.70
N TYR A 80 8.14 10.88 1.22
CA TYR A 80 8.30 9.51 0.78
C TYR A 80 8.48 8.58 1.98
N PHE A 81 7.86 7.40 1.94
CA PHE A 81 7.97 6.44 3.05
C PHE A 81 9.41 5.99 3.29
N GLU A 82 10.23 5.93 2.24
CA GLU A 82 11.65 5.61 2.31
C GLU A 82 12.46 6.60 3.17
N ASN A 83 12.05 7.86 3.24
CA ASN A 83 12.76 8.91 3.97
C ASN A 83 12.47 8.89 5.47
N LEU A 84 11.33 8.32 5.84
CA LEU A 84 10.87 8.33 7.22
C LEU A 84 11.64 7.25 8.03
N PRO A 85 12.23 7.58 9.20
CA PRO A 85 12.86 6.57 10.03
C PRO A 85 11.81 5.66 10.68
N ALA A 86 12.08 4.36 10.75
CA ALA A 86 11.37 3.46 11.66
C ALA A 86 11.84 3.75 13.10
N GLY A 87 10.96 3.64 14.11
CA GLY A 87 11.39 3.72 15.51
C GLY A 87 11.68 5.10 16.08
N ARG A 88 11.34 6.20 15.37
CA ARG A 88 11.24 7.52 16.00
C ARG A 88 9.78 7.89 16.17
N GLN A 89 9.34 7.86 17.43
CA GLN A 89 7.95 8.11 17.87
C GLN A 89 7.35 9.43 17.35
N GLU A 90 8.18 10.39 16.96
CA GLU A 90 7.75 11.72 16.53
C GLU A 90 7.09 11.77 15.14
N GLN A 91 7.27 10.74 14.30
CA GLN A 91 6.70 10.72 12.94
C GLN A 91 5.86 9.47 12.64
N LEU A 92 6.35 8.28 12.98
CA LEU A 92 5.61 7.03 12.82
C LEU A 92 5.79 6.15 14.07
N PRO A 93 4.71 5.86 14.81
CA PRO A 93 4.80 5.02 16.00
C PRO A 93 5.03 3.55 15.63
N ASN A 94 5.90 2.88 16.39
CA ASN A 94 6.09 1.43 16.33
C ASN A 94 4.94 0.70 17.00
N ASP A 95 4.72 -0.57 16.64
CA ASP A 95 3.72 -1.45 17.25
C ASP A 95 2.33 -0.80 17.37
N TYR A 96 1.93 -0.03 16.35
CA TYR A 96 0.78 0.87 16.45
C TYR A 96 -0.33 0.57 15.46
N PHE A 97 0.00 0.18 14.24
CA PHE A 97 -0.99 -0.02 13.18
C PHE A 97 -1.58 -1.43 13.23
N ASP A 98 -2.90 -1.52 13.12
CA ASP A 98 -3.59 -2.81 12.91
C ASP A 98 -3.51 -3.23 11.44
N LEU A 99 -3.44 -2.26 10.53
CA LEU A 99 -3.37 -2.46 9.09
C LEU A 99 -2.39 -1.46 8.44
N VAL A 100 -1.51 -1.98 7.59
CA VAL A 100 -0.72 -1.18 6.62
C VAL A 100 -1.12 -1.58 5.20
N ILE A 101 -1.36 -0.59 4.34
CA ILE A 101 -1.77 -0.76 2.94
C ILE A 101 -0.64 -0.27 2.02
N LEU A 102 -0.34 -1.08 1.01
CA LEU A 102 0.49 -0.74 -0.15
C LEU A 102 -0.31 -1.11 -1.40
N ASN A 103 -1.03 -0.14 -1.98
CA ASN A 103 -1.84 -0.37 -3.17
C ASN A 103 -1.19 0.30 -4.38
N HIS A 104 -0.58 -0.50 -5.26
CA HIS A 104 0.21 -0.01 -6.39
C HIS A 104 1.29 1.00 -5.98
N THR A 105 2.02 0.66 -4.91
CA THR A 105 3.06 1.52 -4.35
C THR A 105 4.40 0.79 -4.25
N LEU A 106 4.40 -0.47 -3.80
CA LEU A 106 5.61 -1.22 -3.51
C LEU A 106 6.48 -1.45 -4.76
N GLU A 107 5.88 -1.58 -5.94
CA GLU A 107 6.58 -1.75 -7.23
C GLU A 107 7.42 -0.54 -7.63
N HIS A 108 7.12 0.64 -7.08
CA HIS A 108 7.81 1.89 -7.35
C HIS A 108 8.97 2.17 -6.37
N MET A 109 9.06 1.42 -5.28
CA MET A 109 10.03 1.65 -4.20
C MET A 109 11.40 1.06 -4.51
N ASP A 110 12.47 1.72 -4.06
CA ASP A 110 13.85 1.32 -4.38
C ASP A 110 14.31 0.05 -3.66
N ASN A 111 13.85 -0.17 -2.42
CA ASN A 111 14.27 -1.31 -1.62
C ASN A 111 13.08 -1.97 -0.92
N PRO A 112 12.31 -2.82 -1.63
CA PRO A 112 11.14 -3.49 -1.07
C PRO A 112 11.42 -4.24 0.23
N LYS A 113 12.62 -4.85 0.38
CA LYS A 113 13.01 -5.53 1.61
C LYS A 113 13.00 -4.57 2.81
N LYS A 114 13.71 -3.45 2.71
CA LYS A 114 13.72 -2.43 3.79
C LYS A 114 12.33 -1.87 4.09
N ILE A 115 11.48 -1.74 3.07
CA ILE A 115 10.09 -1.30 3.24
C ILE A 115 9.31 -2.31 4.05
N ILE A 116 9.38 -3.60 3.71
CA ILE A 116 8.69 -4.67 4.45
C ILE A 116 9.22 -4.80 5.88
N GLU A 117 10.55 -4.74 6.09
CA GLU A 117 11.16 -4.72 7.43
C GLU A 117 10.61 -3.56 8.28
N LYS A 118 10.53 -2.37 7.70
CA LYS A 118 9.98 -1.19 8.37
C LYS A 118 8.49 -1.36 8.68
N ILE A 119 7.70 -1.89 7.75
CA ILE A 119 6.27 -2.16 7.98
C ILE A 119 6.08 -3.15 9.13
N ASN A 120 6.93 -4.18 9.24
CA ASN A 120 6.90 -5.12 10.37
C ASN A 120 7.05 -4.40 11.71
N ILE A 121 7.98 -3.45 11.82
CA ILE A 121 8.21 -2.63 13.03
C ILE A 121 6.99 -1.73 13.38
N LEU A 122 6.28 -1.23 12.37
CA LEU A 122 5.15 -0.32 12.56
C LEU A 122 3.86 -1.04 12.96
N LEU A 123 3.70 -2.29 12.55
CA LEU A 123 2.53 -3.10 12.84
C LEU A 123 2.52 -3.59 14.29
N LYS A 124 1.34 -3.59 14.90
CA LYS A 124 1.10 -4.35 16.13
C LYS A 124 1.34 -5.84 15.90
N LYS A 125 1.61 -6.59 16.97
CA LYS A 125 1.53 -8.06 16.92
C LYS A 125 0.16 -8.51 16.44
N GLY A 126 0.14 -9.30 15.36
CA GLY A 126 -1.09 -9.75 14.72
C GLY A 126 -1.74 -8.73 13.78
N GLY A 127 -1.13 -7.55 13.61
CA GLY A 127 -1.48 -6.60 12.56
C GLY A 127 -1.20 -7.18 11.17
N ILE A 128 -1.86 -6.61 10.17
CA ILE A 128 -1.83 -7.12 8.80
C ILE A 128 -1.23 -6.11 7.84
N VAL A 129 -0.50 -6.60 6.84
CA VAL A 129 -0.13 -5.81 5.66
C VAL A 129 -0.95 -6.28 4.46
N PHE A 130 -1.60 -5.34 3.78
CA PHE A 130 -2.25 -5.57 2.49
C PHE A 130 -1.37 -4.99 1.39
N ILE A 131 -1.07 -5.81 0.38
CA ILE A 131 -0.21 -5.43 -0.75
C ILE A 131 -0.91 -5.82 -2.05
N ASP A 132 -1.11 -4.84 -2.93
CA ASP A 132 -1.58 -5.06 -4.30
C ASP A 132 -0.54 -4.49 -5.27
N VAL A 133 -0.01 -5.35 -6.14
CA VAL A 133 1.04 -5.03 -7.12
C VAL A 133 0.80 -5.79 -8.42
N PRO A 134 1.27 -5.29 -9.58
CA PRO A 134 1.21 -6.03 -10.82
C PRO A 134 1.93 -7.37 -10.73
N ASN A 135 1.24 -8.46 -11.09
CA ASN A 135 1.79 -9.81 -11.10
C ASN A 135 2.45 -10.13 -12.46
N PHE A 136 3.77 -9.96 -12.53
CA PHE A 136 4.59 -10.27 -13.71
C PHE A 136 4.58 -11.77 -14.06
N GLY A 137 4.26 -12.64 -13.09
CA GLY A 137 4.10 -14.08 -13.28
C GLY A 137 2.74 -14.50 -13.86
N SER A 138 1.80 -13.56 -14.03
CA SER A 138 0.45 -13.83 -14.51
C SER A 138 0.42 -14.38 -15.95
N LEU A 139 -0.64 -15.13 -16.28
CA LEU A 139 -0.86 -15.64 -17.64
C LEU A 139 -0.91 -14.50 -18.66
N LEU A 140 -1.55 -13.38 -18.32
CA LEU A 140 -1.65 -12.22 -19.20
C LEU A 140 -0.28 -11.59 -19.46
N SER A 141 0.57 -11.46 -18.44
CA SER A 141 1.96 -11.00 -18.60
C SER A 141 2.75 -11.92 -19.54
N LYS A 142 2.60 -13.24 -19.38
CA LYS A 142 3.26 -14.23 -20.26
C LYS A 142 2.78 -14.15 -21.71
N ILE A 143 1.48 -13.95 -21.93
CA ILE A 143 0.90 -13.82 -23.28
C ILE A 143 1.32 -12.51 -23.95
N LEU A 144 1.24 -11.39 -23.25
CA LEU A 144 1.51 -10.07 -23.82
C LEU A 144 3.02 -9.75 -23.88
N GLY A 145 3.83 -10.37 -23.03
CA GLY A 145 5.28 -10.17 -22.96
C GLY A 145 5.64 -8.68 -22.87
N LYS A 146 6.41 -8.19 -23.84
CA LYS A 146 6.84 -6.77 -23.92
C LYS A 146 5.67 -5.77 -24.06
N LYS A 147 4.48 -6.23 -24.45
CA LYS A 147 3.27 -5.41 -24.59
C LYS A 147 2.41 -5.40 -23.34
N TRP A 148 2.83 -6.06 -22.26
CA TRP A 148 2.07 -6.07 -21.01
C TRP A 148 2.03 -4.65 -20.43
N PRO A 149 0.84 -4.06 -20.16
CA PRO A 149 0.72 -2.64 -19.81
C PRO A 149 1.40 -2.24 -18.50
N TYR A 150 1.72 -3.22 -17.64
CA TYR A 150 2.42 -2.99 -16.37
C TYR A 150 3.93 -3.28 -16.45
N LEU A 151 4.46 -3.66 -17.62
CA LEU A 151 5.90 -3.73 -17.86
C LEU A 151 6.45 -2.33 -18.15
N LEU A 152 6.54 -1.52 -17.10
CA LEU A 152 6.95 -0.11 -17.16
C LEU A 152 8.28 0.07 -16.42
N PRO A 153 9.43 -0.34 -16.98
CA PRO A 153 10.70 -0.42 -16.23
C PRO A 153 11.25 0.93 -15.72
N LYS A 154 10.73 2.06 -16.22
CA LYS A 154 11.07 3.39 -15.70
C LYS A 154 10.27 3.77 -14.45
N GLU A 155 9.12 3.13 -14.24
CA GLU A 155 8.17 3.43 -13.16
C GLU A 155 8.12 2.29 -12.13
N HIS A 156 7.97 1.04 -12.60
CA HIS A 156 7.95 -0.19 -11.82
C HIS A 156 9.37 -0.73 -11.70
N LYS A 157 10.07 -0.29 -10.66
CA LYS A 157 11.44 -0.71 -10.33
C LYS A 157 11.51 -2.20 -9.99
N SER A 158 10.43 -2.72 -9.40
CA SER A 158 10.29 -4.15 -9.09
C SER A 158 9.16 -4.78 -9.91
N GLN A 159 9.43 -5.94 -10.50
CA GLN A 159 8.45 -6.76 -11.23
C GLN A 159 8.14 -8.00 -10.38
N PHE A 160 7.12 -7.91 -9.54
CA PHE A 160 6.78 -8.99 -8.60
C PHE A 160 6.08 -10.15 -9.29
N THR A 161 6.38 -11.37 -8.85
CA THR A 161 5.54 -12.54 -9.08
C THR A 161 4.95 -12.97 -7.73
N LYS A 162 3.99 -13.90 -7.77
CA LYS A 162 3.48 -14.53 -6.53
C LYS A 162 4.62 -15.06 -5.67
N GLU A 163 5.56 -15.77 -6.29
CA GLU A 163 6.66 -16.44 -5.62
C GLU A 163 7.65 -15.44 -5.03
N SER A 164 8.03 -14.41 -5.78
CA SER A 164 9.00 -13.41 -5.30
C SER A 164 8.44 -12.55 -4.18
N LEU A 165 7.17 -12.14 -4.26
CA LEU A 165 6.51 -11.38 -3.19
C LEU A 165 6.27 -12.25 -1.94
N THR A 166 5.84 -13.50 -2.12
CA THR A 166 5.65 -14.44 -0.99
C THR A 166 6.96 -14.66 -0.24
N LYS A 167 8.05 -14.91 -0.98
CA LYS A 167 9.38 -15.08 -0.40
C LYS A 167 9.82 -13.83 0.36
N LEU A 168 9.67 -12.65 -0.25
CA LEU A 168 9.99 -11.37 0.39
C LEU A 168 9.25 -11.21 1.72
N LEU A 169 7.94 -11.51 1.76
CA LEU A 169 7.15 -11.37 2.98
C LEU A 169 7.58 -12.36 4.08
N GLN A 170 7.74 -13.64 3.73
CA GLN A 170 8.12 -14.68 4.68
C GLN A 170 9.52 -14.46 5.27
N GLU A 171 10.49 -14.05 4.45
CA GLU A 171 11.85 -13.74 4.93
C GLU A 171 11.90 -12.53 5.87
N ASN A 172 10.84 -11.71 5.90
CA ASN A 172 10.74 -10.52 6.75
C ASN A 172 9.62 -10.67 7.79
N GLY A 173 9.32 -11.91 8.21
CA GLY A 173 8.52 -12.20 9.39
C GLY A 173 7.00 -12.13 9.20
N PHE A 174 6.52 -12.22 7.96
CA PHE A 174 5.08 -12.26 7.65
C PHE A 174 4.62 -13.65 7.23
N ASP A 175 3.46 -14.06 7.76
CA ASP A 175 2.72 -15.22 7.24
C ASP A 175 1.74 -14.78 6.15
N ILE A 176 1.58 -15.62 5.12
CA ILE A 176 0.59 -15.37 4.06
C ILE A 176 -0.78 -15.84 4.53
N LEU A 177 -1.69 -14.89 4.74
CA LEU A 177 -3.08 -15.19 5.12
C LEU A 177 -3.96 -15.53 3.92
N TYR A 178 -3.77 -14.83 2.80
CA TYR A 178 -4.56 -14.98 1.58
C TYR A 178 -3.80 -14.46 0.37
N TRP A 179 -4.13 -14.97 -0.81
CA TRP A 179 -3.59 -14.50 -2.08
C TRP A 179 -4.61 -14.64 -3.21
N GLU A 180 -4.68 -13.65 -4.10
CA GLU A 180 -5.45 -13.72 -5.36
C GLU A 180 -4.74 -12.98 -6.51
N SER A 181 -5.03 -13.35 -7.75
CA SER A 181 -4.61 -12.65 -8.97
C SER A 181 -5.60 -12.79 -10.11
#